data_AF-A0A0R3S9B8-F1
#
_entry.id   AF-A0A0R3S9B8-F1
#
_cell.length_a   1.000
_cell.length_b   1.000
_cell.length_c   1.000
_cell.angle_alpha   90.00
_cell.angle_beta   90.00
_cell.angle_gamma   90.00
#
_symmetry.space_group_name_H-M   'P 1'
#
loop_
_entity.id
_entity.type
_entity.pdbx_description
1 polymer ?
#
loop_
_entity_poly.entity_id
_entity_poly.type
_entity_poly.pdbx_seq_one_letter_code
_entity_poly.pdbx_strand_id
1 'polypeptide(L)'
;LSNGLRYDHAKQVPYNPKFEEYYLTNKRPSSSDIKSLSKKLDMSEVKVSNWFRMKRNSAKFPIIVKFVESGPSFYELTWKKIVGNSPSTIAFFVMGFTEPFLYDTTYFFRDYPHHDISQCIFWYYTIELSYYVTEFMWIFVEVKRKDFAVMLSHHVFTVTLIVFSFLTNYFRIGSVIMLIHDASDFWLEAAKMFRYVGKFWSCMFCFTTFILVWIITRLYYFPVRRGMIRIRPISCTSACCSRDTIMSSIVFVAPEQIGYYPALNGFLIFLCGLQMLHIFWTIQIIRTAMKPFTTGQLSSDARSDSEMSELESEHPNGVHMNGNAKKF
;
A
#
# COMPACT_ATOMS: atom_id res chain seq x y z
N LEU A 1 7.81 28.22 -9.44
CA LEU A 1 7.41 26.80 -9.27
C LEU A 1 7.71 26.05 -10.58
N SER A 2 8.97 25.66 -10.82
CA SER A 2 9.44 25.09 -12.10
C SER A 2 9.60 23.55 -12.09
N ASN A 3 9.07 22.86 -11.08
CA ASN A 3 9.25 21.41 -10.89
C ASN A 3 8.00 20.59 -11.23
N GLY A 4 7.23 20.98 -12.25
CA GLY A 4 6.11 20.17 -12.76
C GLY A 4 4.81 20.18 -11.94
N LEU A 5 4.83 20.68 -10.69
CA LEU A 5 3.62 20.92 -9.88
C LEU A 5 2.89 22.15 -10.42
N ARG A 6 2.07 21.96 -11.47
CA ARG A 6 1.13 22.98 -11.95
C ARG A 6 -0.14 22.93 -11.10
N TYR A 7 -0.59 24.09 -10.63
CA TYR A 7 -1.99 24.25 -10.25
C TYR A 7 -2.79 24.15 -11.56
N ASP A 8 -3.41 23.00 -11.80
CA ASP A 8 -4.50 22.97 -12.77
C ASP A 8 -5.57 23.91 -12.23
N HIS A 9 -5.77 25.04 -12.90
CA HIS A 9 -6.96 25.85 -12.67
C HIS A 9 -8.14 24.97 -13.02
N ALA A 10 -8.71 24.29 -12.01
CA ALA A 10 -9.93 23.53 -12.17
C ALA A 10 -10.94 24.48 -12.83
N LYS A 11 -11.38 24.16 -14.06
CA LYS A 11 -12.40 24.96 -14.75
C LYS A 11 -13.57 25.07 -13.80
N GLN A 12 -13.86 26.30 -13.36
CA GLN A 12 -14.98 26.55 -12.47
C GLN A 12 -16.25 26.03 -13.14
N VAL A 13 -16.96 25.15 -12.43
CA VAL A 13 -18.22 24.60 -12.92
C VAL A 13 -19.26 25.72 -12.84
N PRO A 14 -19.96 26.04 -13.94
CA PRO A 14 -20.99 27.06 -13.92
C PRO A 14 -22.05 26.71 -12.87
N TYR A 15 -22.32 27.62 -11.93
CA TYR A 15 -23.31 27.35 -10.88
C TYR A 15 -24.71 27.27 -11.48
N ASN A 16 -25.42 26.17 -11.22
CA ASN A 16 -26.82 26.02 -11.56
C ASN A 16 -27.53 25.20 -10.47
N PRO A 17 -28.45 25.82 -9.69
CA PRO A 17 -29.07 25.18 -8.52
C PRO A 17 -29.83 23.90 -8.88
N LYS A 18 -30.46 23.84 -10.06
CA LYS A 18 -31.19 22.65 -10.52
C LYS A 18 -30.26 21.47 -10.85
N PHE A 19 -29.06 21.76 -11.37
CA PHE A 19 -28.07 20.71 -11.61
C PHE A 19 -27.42 20.23 -10.29
N GLU A 20 -27.20 21.14 -9.33
CA GLU A 20 -26.69 20.78 -8.00
C GLU A 20 -27.66 19.88 -7.23
N GLU A 21 -28.96 20.25 -7.20
CA GLU A 21 -30.02 19.47 -6.56
C GLU A 21 -30.13 18.06 -7.17
N TYR A 22 -30.09 17.97 -8.49
CA TYR A 22 -30.11 16.67 -9.18
C TYR A 22 -28.84 15.86 -8.89
N TYR A 23 -27.67 16.50 -8.84
CA TYR A 23 -26.38 15.85 -8.59
C TYR A 23 -26.30 15.19 -7.20
N LEU A 24 -26.99 15.75 -6.20
CA LEU A 24 -27.10 15.13 -4.87
C LEU A 24 -27.82 13.78 -4.92
N THR A 25 -28.77 13.63 -5.83
CA THR A 25 -29.59 12.42 -5.97
C THR A 25 -28.95 11.41 -6.92
N ASN A 26 -28.42 11.89 -8.06
CA ASN A 26 -27.78 11.03 -9.05
C ASN A 26 -26.53 11.71 -9.65
N LYS A 27 -25.35 11.19 -9.29
CA LYS A 27 -24.05 11.68 -9.77
C LYS A 27 -23.74 11.28 -11.22
N ARG A 28 -24.40 10.25 -11.74
CA ARG A 28 -24.20 9.68 -13.08
C ARG A 28 -25.55 9.48 -13.78
N PRO A 29 -26.15 10.56 -14.32
CA PRO A 29 -27.42 10.46 -15.04
C PRO A 29 -27.29 9.53 -16.27
N SER A 30 -28.29 8.68 -16.47
CA SER A 30 -28.41 7.83 -17.66
C SER A 30 -28.74 8.66 -18.91
N SER A 31 -28.64 8.07 -20.10
CA SER A 31 -28.99 8.76 -21.36
C SER A 31 -30.45 9.22 -21.40
N SER A 32 -31.38 8.49 -20.78
CA SER A 32 -32.77 8.92 -20.59
C SER A 32 -32.89 10.09 -19.64
N ASP A 33 -32.09 10.11 -18.57
CA ASP A 33 -32.10 11.19 -17.59
C ASP A 33 -31.59 12.50 -18.20
N ILE A 34 -30.49 12.43 -18.97
CA ILE A 34 -29.92 13.57 -19.68
C ILE A 34 -30.94 14.20 -20.63
N LYS A 35 -31.69 13.37 -21.37
CA LYS A 35 -32.79 13.82 -22.24
C LYS A 35 -33.90 14.52 -21.46
N SER A 36 -34.29 13.95 -20.32
CA SER A 36 -35.32 14.54 -19.47
C SER A 36 -34.89 15.90 -18.89
N LEU A 37 -33.63 16.02 -18.47
CA LEU A 37 -33.05 17.23 -17.89
C LEU A 37 -32.85 18.31 -18.96
N SER A 38 -32.40 17.90 -20.15
CA SER A 38 -32.29 18.75 -21.33
C SER A 38 -33.64 19.41 -21.67
N LYS A 39 -34.73 18.64 -21.69
CA LYS A 39 -36.09 19.16 -21.90
C LYS A 39 -36.57 20.09 -20.79
N LYS A 40 -36.31 19.76 -19.52
CA LYS A 40 -36.73 20.58 -18.36
C LYS A 40 -36.01 21.93 -18.26
N LEU A 41 -34.78 22.00 -18.76
CA LEU A 41 -33.91 23.16 -18.62
C LEU A 41 -33.76 23.97 -19.91
N ASP A 42 -34.36 23.51 -21.01
CA ASP A 42 -34.20 24.09 -22.35
C ASP A 42 -32.72 24.23 -22.74
N MET A 43 -31.94 23.19 -22.46
CA MET A 43 -30.50 23.13 -22.72
C MET A 43 -30.17 21.94 -23.60
N SER A 44 -29.09 22.01 -24.39
CA SER A 44 -28.65 20.86 -25.18
C SER A 44 -28.15 19.72 -24.29
N GLU A 45 -28.42 18.48 -24.71
CA GLU A 45 -27.94 17.25 -24.03
C GLU A 45 -26.42 17.27 -23.81
N VAL A 46 -25.67 17.84 -24.75
CA VAL A 46 -24.20 18.00 -24.67
C VAL A 46 -23.80 18.95 -23.53
N LYS A 47 -24.52 20.07 -23.33
CA LYS A 47 -24.23 21.00 -22.23
C LYS A 47 -24.54 20.35 -20.87
N VAL A 48 -25.65 19.62 -20.77
CA VAL A 48 -26.02 18.86 -19.57
C VAL A 48 -24.94 17.83 -19.25
N SER A 49 -24.60 16.97 -20.21
CA SER A 49 -23.56 15.94 -20.04
C SER A 49 -22.20 16.54 -19.66
N ASN A 50 -21.81 17.64 -20.33
CA ASN A 50 -20.58 18.36 -20.02
C ASN A 50 -20.58 18.92 -18.60
N TRP A 51 -21.71 19.46 -18.12
CA TRP A 51 -21.82 19.98 -16.76
C TRP A 51 -21.61 18.87 -15.73
N PHE A 52 -22.30 17.73 -15.86
CA PHE A 52 -22.12 16.59 -14.95
C PHE A 52 -20.70 16.04 -15.00
N ARG A 53 -20.09 15.98 -16.20
CA ARG A 53 -18.70 15.58 -16.38
C ARG A 53 -17.73 16.56 -15.70
N MET A 54 -17.94 17.86 -15.88
CA MET A 54 -17.14 18.90 -15.24
C MET A 54 -17.28 18.87 -13.71
N LYS A 55 -18.50 18.69 -13.19
CA LYS A 55 -18.77 18.59 -11.75
C LYS A 55 -18.12 17.36 -11.11
N ARG A 56 -18.15 16.21 -11.79
CA ARG A 56 -17.41 15.01 -11.36
C ARG A 56 -15.90 15.24 -11.39
N ASN A 57 -15.40 15.89 -12.45
CA ASN A 57 -13.97 16.17 -12.57
C ASN A 57 -13.48 17.27 -11.61
N SER A 58 -14.33 18.24 -11.23
CA SER A 58 -14.00 19.22 -10.19
C SER A 58 -13.98 18.61 -8.79
N ALA A 59 -14.68 17.48 -8.59
CA ALA A 59 -14.60 16.70 -7.37
C ALA A 59 -13.36 15.78 -7.34
N LYS A 60 -12.62 15.62 -8.45
CA LYS A 60 -11.35 14.90 -8.44
C LYS A 60 -10.30 15.78 -7.75
N PHE A 61 -9.63 15.21 -6.75
CA PHE A 61 -8.59 15.90 -6.00
C PHE A 61 -7.47 16.35 -6.95
N PRO A 62 -7.06 17.63 -6.90
CA PRO A 62 -5.96 18.11 -7.71
C PRO A 62 -4.68 17.35 -7.32
N ILE A 63 -3.76 17.19 -8.28
CA ILE A 63 -2.50 16.43 -8.08
C ILE A 63 -1.74 16.92 -6.85
N ILE A 64 -1.84 18.21 -6.53
CA ILE A 64 -1.24 18.80 -5.32
C ILE A 64 -1.80 18.21 -4.02
N VAL A 65 -3.10 17.89 -3.95
CA VAL A 65 -3.69 17.25 -2.76
C VAL A 65 -3.14 15.84 -2.61
N LYS A 66 -3.01 15.07 -3.71
CA LYS A 66 -2.38 13.74 -3.67
C LYS A 66 -0.90 13.80 -3.28
N PHE A 67 -0.17 14.81 -3.77
CA PHE A 67 1.21 15.07 -3.39
C PHE A 67 1.34 15.44 -1.92
N VAL A 68 0.44 16.26 -1.39
CA VAL A 68 0.39 16.64 0.03
C VAL A 68 -0.11 15.50 0.91
N GLU A 69 -0.94 14.58 0.42
CA GLU A 69 -1.37 13.39 1.16
C GLU A 69 -0.25 12.35 1.24
N SER A 70 0.44 12.08 0.12
CA SER A 70 1.55 11.11 0.10
C SER A 70 2.88 11.72 0.58
N GLY A 71 2.94 13.05 0.70
CA GLY A 71 4.11 13.81 1.11
C GLY A 71 4.56 13.55 2.55
N PRO A 72 3.67 13.59 3.56
CA PRO A 72 3.94 13.22 4.94
C PRO A 72 4.41 11.78 5.08
N SER A 73 3.75 10.80 4.46
CA SER A 73 4.18 9.40 4.49
C SER A 73 5.56 9.21 3.83
N PHE A 74 5.80 9.85 2.68
CA PHE A 74 7.14 9.84 2.07
C PHE A 74 8.18 10.55 2.94
N TYR A 75 7.86 11.73 3.48
CA TYR A 75 8.74 12.50 4.34
C TYR A 75 9.08 11.72 5.60
N GLU A 76 8.12 11.06 6.22
CA GLU A 76 8.31 10.25 7.41
C GLU A 76 9.09 8.97 7.13
N LEU A 77 8.81 8.25 6.04
CA LEU A 77 9.60 7.09 5.62
C LEU A 77 11.03 7.47 5.21
N THR A 78 11.19 8.66 4.61
CA THR A 78 12.48 9.26 4.30
C THR A 78 13.19 9.73 5.56
N TRP A 79 12.47 10.27 6.54
CA TRP A 79 12.99 10.72 7.84
C TRP A 79 13.43 9.54 8.71
N LYS A 80 12.63 8.46 8.74
CA LYS A 80 12.96 7.16 9.38
C LYS A 80 14.24 6.53 8.79
N LYS A 81 14.57 6.77 7.51
CA LYS A 81 15.69 6.09 6.80
C LYS A 81 16.91 6.96 6.45
N ILE A 82 16.76 8.26 6.25
CA ILE A 82 17.81 9.15 5.72
C ILE A 82 18.37 10.11 6.79
N VAL A 83 17.58 10.52 7.77
CA VAL A 83 18.08 11.44 8.80
C VAL A 83 18.64 10.64 9.96
N GLY A 84 19.96 10.42 9.92
CA GLY A 84 20.76 9.66 10.90
C GLY A 84 20.74 10.16 12.34
N ASN A 85 19.84 11.09 12.69
CA ASN A 85 19.63 11.61 14.04
C ASN A 85 18.21 11.34 14.58
N SER A 86 17.34 10.64 13.86
CA SER A 86 16.06 10.22 14.45
C SER A 86 16.28 9.06 15.44
N PRO A 87 15.67 9.07 16.64
CA PRO A 87 15.76 7.96 17.59
C PRO A 87 15.40 6.60 16.97
N SER A 88 14.49 6.58 16.00
CA SER A 88 14.10 5.39 15.22
C SER A 88 15.22 4.84 14.34
N THR A 89 15.97 5.68 13.62
CA THR A 89 17.07 5.24 12.75
C THR A 89 18.24 4.73 13.59
N ILE A 90 18.51 5.38 14.72
CA ILE A 90 19.54 4.98 15.67
C ILE A 90 19.15 3.66 16.34
N ALA A 91 17.91 3.54 16.84
CA ALA A 91 17.41 2.29 17.43
C ALA A 91 17.45 1.15 16.41
N PHE A 92 17.05 1.40 15.16
CA PHE A 92 17.11 0.41 14.09
C PHE A 92 18.55 -0.05 13.78
N PHE A 93 19.47 0.90 13.62
CA PHE A 93 20.88 0.59 13.33
C PHE A 93 21.54 -0.14 14.51
N VAL A 94 21.32 0.33 15.74
CA VAL A 94 21.85 -0.30 16.97
C VAL A 94 21.28 -1.70 17.16
N MET A 95 19.97 -1.91 16.98
CA MET A 95 19.37 -3.25 17.01
C MET A 95 20.02 -4.16 15.95
N GLY A 96 20.27 -3.63 14.74
CA GLY A 96 20.95 -4.35 13.68
C GLY A 96 22.33 -4.90 14.05
N PHE A 97 23.08 -4.27 14.95
CA PHE A 97 24.39 -4.78 15.40
C PHE A 97 24.34 -5.56 16.71
N THR A 98 23.27 -5.44 17.48
CA THR A 98 23.20 -5.98 18.85
C THR A 98 22.29 -7.19 18.98
N GLU A 99 21.28 -7.33 18.13
CA GLU A 99 20.21 -8.32 18.30
C GLU A 99 20.35 -9.51 17.33
N PRO A 100 20.71 -10.72 17.80
CA PRO A 100 20.98 -11.87 16.94
C PRO A 100 19.72 -12.41 16.22
N PHE A 101 18.53 -12.20 16.81
CA PHE A 101 17.27 -12.67 16.24
C PHE A 101 16.90 -11.98 14.92
N LEU A 102 17.54 -10.86 14.57
CA LEU A 102 17.34 -10.19 13.28
C LEU A 102 17.92 -10.99 12.10
N TYR A 103 18.92 -11.83 12.37
CA TYR A 103 19.63 -12.60 11.34
C TYR A 103 19.29 -14.09 11.37
N ASP A 104 18.95 -14.62 12.55
CA ASP A 104 18.71 -16.03 12.77
C ASP A 104 17.38 -16.27 13.49
N THR A 105 16.46 -16.95 12.81
CA THR A 105 15.11 -17.23 13.29
C THR A 105 15.06 -18.27 14.41
N THR A 106 16.16 -19.00 14.66
CA THR A 106 16.25 -19.95 15.79
C THR A 106 16.21 -19.24 17.16
N TYR A 107 16.57 -17.95 17.21
CA TYR A 107 16.53 -17.15 18.44
C TYR A 107 15.14 -16.58 18.77
N PHE A 108 14.13 -16.81 17.93
CA PHE A 108 12.80 -16.26 18.15
C PHE A 108 12.14 -16.76 19.44
N PHE A 109 12.23 -18.05 19.73
CA PHE A 109 11.58 -18.68 20.89
C PHE A 109 12.56 -19.20 21.93
N ARG A 110 13.88 -19.08 21.69
CA ARG A 110 14.92 -19.44 22.65
C ARG A 110 14.74 -18.64 23.95
N ASP A 111 14.66 -19.34 25.08
CA ASP A 111 14.43 -18.79 26.43
C ASP A 111 13.07 -18.10 26.64
N TYR A 112 12.09 -18.36 25.77
CA TYR A 112 10.72 -17.88 25.97
C TYR A 112 10.08 -18.54 27.21
N PRO A 113 9.33 -17.81 28.06
CA PRO A 113 8.86 -16.42 27.92
C PRO A 113 9.78 -15.34 28.52
N HIS A 114 10.97 -15.71 29.00
CA HIS A 114 11.90 -14.83 29.70
C HIS A 114 12.79 -14.05 28.73
N HIS A 115 12.16 -13.16 27.95
CA HIS A 115 12.89 -12.25 27.06
C HIS A 115 12.92 -10.85 27.66
N ASP A 116 14.11 -10.35 27.95
CA ASP A 116 14.29 -8.98 28.42
C ASP A 116 14.15 -7.99 27.26
N ILE A 117 13.35 -6.95 27.47
CA ILE A 117 13.12 -5.90 26.47
C ILE A 117 14.25 -4.87 26.59
N SER A 118 15.12 -4.82 25.59
CA SER A 118 16.14 -3.77 25.49
C SER A 118 15.48 -2.41 25.23
N GLN A 119 16.10 -1.33 25.70
CA GLN A 119 15.57 0.03 25.51
C GLN A 119 15.39 0.39 24.02
N CYS A 120 16.22 -0.18 23.14
CA CYS A 120 16.11 0.02 21.70
C CYS A 120 14.84 -0.63 21.13
N ILE A 121 14.53 -1.86 21.53
CA ILE A 121 13.31 -2.56 21.13
C ILE A 121 12.08 -1.83 21.65
N PHE A 122 12.12 -1.37 22.91
CA PHE A 122 11.01 -0.59 23.48
C PHE A 122 10.70 0.66 22.66
N TRP A 123 11.71 1.47 22.34
CA TRP A 123 11.51 2.67 21.53
C TRP A 123 11.09 2.35 20.09
N TYR A 124 11.62 1.28 19.51
CA TYR A 124 11.21 0.82 18.19
C TYR A 124 9.72 0.47 18.15
N TYR A 125 9.24 -0.37 19.08
CA TYR A 125 7.83 -0.70 19.20
C TYR A 125 6.94 0.52 19.47
N THR A 126 7.40 1.43 20.33
CA THR A 126 6.64 2.62 20.69
C THR A 126 6.44 3.54 19.48
N ILE A 127 7.50 3.76 18.69
CA ILE A 127 7.44 4.60 17.50
C ILE A 127 6.60 3.93 16.42
N GLU A 128 6.80 2.64 16.16
CA GLU A 128 6.02 1.92 15.15
C GLU A 128 4.53 1.88 15.53
N LEU A 129 4.19 1.52 16.77
CA LEU A 129 2.81 1.52 17.21
C LEU A 129 2.16 2.91 17.09
N SER A 130 2.88 3.97 17.47
CA SER A 130 2.37 5.35 17.35
C SER A 130 2.09 5.72 15.90
N TYR A 131 2.97 5.32 14.98
CA TYR A 131 2.78 5.52 13.54
C TYR A 131 1.54 4.78 13.02
N TYR A 132 1.46 3.46 13.27
CA TYR A 132 0.34 2.64 12.78
C TYR A 132 -1.01 3.03 13.39
N VAL A 133 -1.04 3.49 14.65
CA VAL A 133 -2.26 4.03 15.27
C VAL A 133 -2.66 5.37 14.64
N THR A 134 -1.70 6.24 14.32
CA THR A 134 -1.98 7.51 13.65
C THR A 134 -2.58 7.28 12.27
N GLU A 135 -1.99 6.39 11.47
CA GLU A 135 -2.52 5.98 10.14
C GLU A 135 -3.92 5.35 10.26
N PHE A 136 -4.15 4.52 11.29
CA PHE A 136 -5.47 3.97 11.58
C PHE A 136 -6.51 5.04 11.91
N MET A 137 -6.15 6.09 12.64
CA MET A 137 -7.06 7.21 12.91
C MET A 137 -7.29 8.05 11.65
N TRP A 138 -6.25 8.23 10.84
CA TRP A 138 -6.30 9.05 9.63
C TRP A 138 -7.25 8.49 8.58
N ILE A 139 -7.36 7.16 8.46
CA ILE A 139 -8.29 6.52 7.51
C ILE A 139 -9.76 6.94 7.70
N PHE A 140 -10.17 7.37 8.90
CA PHE A 140 -11.53 7.82 9.17
C PHE A 140 -11.77 9.29 8.81
N VAL A 141 -10.70 10.08 8.75
CA VAL A 141 -10.72 11.50 8.34
C VAL A 141 -10.58 11.62 6.83
N GLU A 142 -9.82 10.71 6.22
CA GLU A 142 -9.63 10.69 4.77
C GLU A 142 -10.90 10.36 3.98
N VAL A 143 -10.92 10.81 2.72
CA VAL A 143 -12.01 10.53 1.80
C VAL A 143 -12.05 9.04 1.49
N LYS A 144 -13.18 8.40 1.80
CA LYS A 144 -13.38 6.96 1.60
C LYS A 144 -13.27 6.59 0.12
N ARG A 145 -12.23 5.81 -0.20
CA ARG A 145 -12.00 5.23 -1.54
C ARG A 145 -12.61 3.83 -1.62
N LYS A 146 -12.68 3.25 -2.83
CA LYS A 146 -13.27 1.93 -3.07
C LYS A 146 -12.59 0.78 -2.31
N ASP A 147 -11.36 0.99 -1.83
CA ASP A 147 -10.60 0.01 -1.06
C ASP A 147 -10.50 0.35 0.43
N PHE A 148 -11.36 1.23 0.92
CA PHE A 148 -11.47 1.60 2.34
C PHE A 148 -11.58 0.37 3.25
N ALA A 149 -12.46 -0.60 2.92
CA ALA A 149 -12.66 -1.78 3.75
C ALA A 149 -11.40 -2.68 3.83
N VAL A 150 -10.65 -2.77 2.73
CA VAL A 150 -9.43 -3.59 2.67
C VAL A 150 -8.31 -2.92 3.48
N MET A 151 -8.13 -1.61 3.34
CA MET A 151 -7.16 -0.86 4.15
C MET A 151 -7.55 -0.84 5.63
N LEU A 152 -8.83 -0.65 5.97
CA LEU A 152 -9.28 -0.71 7.36
C LEU A 152 -8.98 -2.08 7.97
N SER A 153 -9.28 -3.15 7.23
CA SER A 153 -8.96 -4.53 7.67
C SER A 153 -7.46 -4.68 7.91
N HIS A 154 -6.62 -4.17 7.00
CA HIS A 154 -5.18 -4.17 7.18
C HIS A 154 -4.73 -3.48 8.46
N HIS A 155 -5.18 -2.25 8.73
CA HIS A 155 -4.80 -1.54 9.96
C HIS A 155 -5.27 -2.26 11.21
N VAL A 156 -6.45 -2.89 11.18
CA VAL A 156 -6.92 -3.74 12.29
C VAL A 156 -5.96 -4.92 12.49
N PHE A 157 -5.55 -5.62 11.42
CA PHE A 157 -4.57 -6.70 11.50
C PHE A 157 -3.21 -6.22 12.04
N THR A 158 -2.64 -5.15 11.47
CA THR A 158 -1.29 -4.69 11.85
C THR A 158 -1.23 -4.12 13.25
N VAL A 159 -2.15 -3.24 13.65
CA VAL A 159 -2.18 -2.69 15.02
C VAL A 159 -2.39 -3.82 16.04
N THR A 160 -3.29 -4.75 15.75
CA THR A 160 -3.51 -5.92 16.63
C THR A 160 -2.26 -6.77 16.74
N LEU A 161 -1.57 -7.08 15.64
CA LEU A 161 -0.33 -7.87 15.64
C LEU A 161 0.81 -7.19 16.41
N ILE A 162 0.97 -5.87 16.30
CA ILE A 162 1.99 -5.12 17.03
C ILE A 162 1.71 -5.17 18.53
N VAL A 163 0.48 -4.85 18.95
CA VAL A 163 0.09 -4.88 20.37
C VAL A 163 0.17 -6.30 20.94
N PHE A 164 -0.35 -7.28 20.20
CA PHE A 164 -0.33 -8.68 20.61
C PHE A 164 1.10 -9.18 20.80
N SER A 165 1.98 -8.93 19.82
CA SER A 165 3.37 -9.40 19.90
C SER A 165 4.14 -8.77 21.07
N PHE A 166 3.84 -7.52 21.43
CA PHE A 166 4.43 -6.87 22.60
C PHE A 166 3.90 -7.46 23.92
N LEU A 167 2.58 -7.66 24.05
CA LEU A 167 1.95 -8.18 25.28
C LEU A 167 2.30 -9.65 25.57
N THR A 168 2.56 -10.46 24.54
CA THR A 168 2.86 -11.89 24.70
C THR A 168 4.36 -12.22 24.64
N ASN A 169 5.25 -11.22 24.77
CA ASN A 169 6.70 -11.36 24.63
C ASN A 169 7.15 -11.98 23.28
N TYR A 170 6.39 -11.79 22.20
CA TYR A 170 6.80 -12.14 20.84
C TYR A 170 7.51 -10.99 20.13
N PHE A 171 8.10 -10.07 20.89
CA PHE A 171 8.64 -8.84 20.33
C PHE A 171 9.76 -9.10 19.32
N ARG A 172 10.55 -10.17 19.47
CA ARG A 172 11.61 -10.58 18.52
C ARG A 172 11.04 -10.83 17.13
N ILE A 173 9.95 -11.60 17.05
CA ILE A 173 9.28 -11.96 15.81
C ILE A 173 8.56 -10.74 15.23
N GLY A 174 7.81 -10.02 16.08
CA GLY A 174 7.10 -8.82 15.65
C GLY A 174 8.05 -7.74 15.11
N SER A 175 9.27 -7.61 15.66
CA SER A 175 10.29 -6.68 15.15
C SER A 175 10.71 -7.01 13.73
N VAL A 176 10.99 -8.30 13.46
CA VAL A 176 11.37 -8.74 12.11
C VAL A 176 10.19 -8.56 11.14
N ILE A 177 8.97 -8.86 11.58
CA ILE A 177 7.76 -8.63 10.77
C ILE A 177 7.64 -7.14 10.42
N MET A 178 7.63 -6.22 11.38
CA MET A 178 7.53 -4.78 11.09
C MET A 178 8.62 -4.33 10.10
N LEU A 179 9.87 -4.73 10.35
CA LEU A 179 11.01 -4.39 9.50
C LEU A 179 10.83 -4.81 8.03
N ILE A 180 10.46 -6.07 7.80
CA ILE A 180 10.32 -6.55 6.41
C ILE A 180 9.15 -5.85 5.71
N HIS A 181 8.10 -5.42 6.44
CA HIS A 181 6.98 -4.67 5.87
C HIS A 181 7.42 -3.23 5.56
N ASP A 182 8.08 -2.50 6.44
CA ASP A 182 8.49 -1.11 6.13
C ASP A 182 9.53 -0.99 4.99
N ALA A 183 10.18 -2.10 4.60
CA ALA A 183 11.19 -2.13 3.56
C ALA A 183 10.69 -1.66 2.17
N SER A 184 9.55 -2.15 1.68
CA SER A 184 9.07 -1.80 0.33
C SER A 184 8.33 -0.48 0.27
N ASP A 185 7.67 -0.08 1.35
CA ASP A 185 6.70 1.03 1.33
C ASP A 185 7.40 2.37 1.06
N PHE A 186 8.64 2.51 1.53
CA PHE A 186 9.52 3.60 1.15
C PHE A 186 9.63 3.77 -0.38
N TRP A 187 9.84 2.68 -1.12
CA TRP A 187 9.99 2.72 -2.57
C TRP A 187 8.68 3.05 -3.28
N LEU A 188 7.55 2.61 -2.73
CA LEU A 188 6.22 2.94 -3.24
C LEU A 188 5.91 4.43 -3.11
N GLU A 189 6.12 5.00 -1.93
CA GLU A 189 5.90 6.43 -1.69
C GLU A 189 6.87 7.29 -2.50
N ALA A 190 8.14 6.86 -2.63
CA ALA A 190 9.10 7.51 -3.52
C ALA A 190 8.62 7.54 -4.97
N ALA A 191 8.09 6.42 -5.48
CA ALA A 191 7.57 6.34 -6.84
C ALA A 191 6.39 7.30 -7.07
N LYS A 192 5.47 7.42 -6.09
CA LYS A 192 4.35 8.38 -6.14
C LYS A 192 4.85 9.83 -6.18
N MET A 193 5.81 10.17 -5.33
CA MET A 193 6.40 11.52 -5.31
C MET A 193 7.04 11.88 -6.65
N PHE A 194 7.87 11.00 -7.20
CA PHE A 194 8.49 11.25 -8.51
C PHE A 194 7.47 11.33 -9.64
N ARG A 195 6.37 10.56 -9.55
CA ARG A 195 5.26 10.67 -10.49
C ARG A 195 4.61 12.05 -10.44
N TYR A 196 4.32 12.58 -9.25
CA TYR A 196 3.67 13.88 -9.09
C TYR A 196 4.55 15.05 -9.52
N VAL A 197 5.87 14.92 -9.36
CA VAL A 197 6.87 15.90 -9.85
C VAL A 197 7.11 15.76 -11.37
N GLY A 198 6.56 14.74 -12.03
CA GLY A 198 6.72 14.50 -13.47
C GLY A 198 8.06 13.88 -13.86
N LYS A 199 8.83 13.31 -12.92
CA LYS A 199 10.12 12.65 -13.18
C LYS A 199 9.93 11.18 -13.53
N PHE A 200 9.79 10.90 -14.82
CA PHE A 200 9.50 9.56 -15.34
C PHE A 200 10.54 8.50 -14.96
N TRP A 201 11.82 8.72 -15.26
CA TRP A 201 12.88 7.73 -15.06
C TRP A 201 13.05 7.36 -13.57
N SER A 202 13.01 8.36 -12.67
CA SER A 202 13.06 8.13 -11.23
C SER A 202 11.83 7.38 -10.71
N CYS A 203 10.64 7.72 -11.21
CA CYS A 203 9.41 6.99 -10.88
C CYS A 203 9.50 5.51 -11.28
N MET A 204 9.97 5.21 -12.49
CA MET A 204 10.10 3.83 -12.98
C MET A 204 11.13 3.03 -12.19
N PHE A 205 12.27 3.65 -11.86
CA PHE A 205 13.28 3.04 -10.99
C PHE A 205 12.69 2.69 -9.61
N CYS A 206 12.10 3.66 -8.91
CA CYS A 206 11.51 3.42 -7.58
C CYS A 206 10.39 2.38 -7.62
N PHE A 207 9.52 2.42 -8.64
CA PHE A 207 8.43 1.46 -8.79
C PHE A 207 8.93 0.04 -9.07
N THR A 208 9.97 -0.11 -9.88
CA THR A 208 10.58 -1.43 -10.15
C THR A 208 11.24 -1.99 -8.89
N THR A 209 11.99 -1.16 -8.17
CA THR A 209 12.61 -1.54 -6.89
C THR A 209 11.54 -1.91 -5.86
N PHE A 210 10.43 -1.16 -5.79
CA PHE A 210 9.29 -1.49 -4.95
C PHE A 210 8.77 -2.90 -5.22
N ILE A 211 8.51 -3.27 -6.49
CA ILE A 211 8.01 -4.61 -6.85
C ILE A 211 8.99 -5.70 -6.40
N LEU A 212 10.29 -5.52 -6.65
CA LEU A 212 11.31 -6.49 -6.27
C LEU A 212 11.35 -6.69 -4.75
N VAL A 213 11.41 -5.58 -3.99
CA VAL A 213 11.44 -5.63 -2.53
C VAL A 213 10.14 -6.22 -1.97
N TRP A 214 8.97 -5.84 -2.52
CA TRP A 214 7.67 -6.38 -2.11
C TRP A 214 7.61 -7.91 -2.27
N ILE A 215 8.00 -8.43 -3.43
CA ILE A 215 7.97 -9.88 -3.68
C ILE A 215 8.92 -10.62 -2.74
N ILE A 216 10.15 -10.12 -2.59
CA ILE A 216 11.16 -10.76 -1.73
C ILE A 216 10.69 -10.76 -0.26
N THR A 217 10.21 -9.63 0.24
CA THR A 217 9.86 -9.49 1.66
C THR A 217 8.53 -10.18 2.00
N ARG A 218 7.46 -9.97 1.22
CA ARG A 218 6.10 -10.43 1.56
C ARG A 218 5.72 -11.79 0.96
N LEU A 219 6.35 -12.24 -0.12
CA LEU A 219 6.02 -13.53 -0.74
C LEU A 219 7.07 -14.60 -0.49
N TYR A 220 8.34 -14.20 -0.28
CA TYR A 220 9.42 -15.13 0.01
C TYR A 220 9.76 -15.21 1.50
N TYR A 221 10.22 -14.13 2.14
CA TYR A 221 10.66 -14.17 3.54
C TYR A 221 9.52 -14.35 4.55
N PHE A 222 8.40 -13.64 4.36
CA PHE A 222 7.26 -13.70 5.28
C PHE A 222 6.55 -15.08 5.27
N PRO A 223 6.14 -15.67 4.13
CA PRO A 223 5.22 -16.81 4.14
C PRO A 223 5.82 -18.18 3.77
N VAL A 224 6.94 -18.28 3.05
CA VAL A 224 7.18 -19.51 2.26
C VAL A 224 8.41 -20.32 2.66
N ARG A 225 8.15 -21.44 3.34
CA ARG A 225 8.87 -22.69 3.10
C ARG A 225 8.48 -23.20 1.71
N ARG A 226 9.47 -23.45 0.83
CA ARG A 226 9.33 -24.32 -0.34
C ARG A 226 8.77 -25.68 0.09
N GLY A 227 7.45 -25.89 0.11
CA GLY A 227 6.97 -27.22 0.48
C GLY A 227 5.51 -27.43 0.86
N MET A 228 4.57 -26.56 0.52
CA MET A 228 3.16 -26.97 0.48
C MET A 228 2.89 -27.97 -0.67
N ILE A 229 3.88 -28.23 -1.53
CA ILE A 229 3.93 -29.33 -2.51
C ILE A 229 5.32 -29.99 -2.46
N ARG A 230 5.75 -30.49 -1.31
CA ARG A 230 6.75 -31.57 -1.25
C ARG A 230 6.62 -32.30 0.07
N ILE A 231 5.94 -33.44 0.00
CA ILE A 231 6.03 -34.57 0.92
C ILE A 231 7.48 -34.64 1.45
N ARG A 232 7.68 -34.53 2.77
CA ARG A 232 8.97 -34.89 3.38
C ARG A 232 9.17 -36.40 3.14
N PRO A 233 10.25 -36.85 2.48
CA PRO A 233 10.72 -38.20 2.72
C PRO A 233 11.20 -38.25 4.18
N ILE A 234 10.83 -39.33 4.87
CA ILE A 234 11.05 -39.58 6.30
C ILE A 234 12.55 -39.61 6.70
N SER A 235 13.48 -39.58 5.75
CA SER A 235 14.90 -39.91 5.99
C SER A 235 15.87 -38.72 6.08
N CYS A 236 15.44 -37.46 5.97
CA CYS A 236 16.35 -36.31 6.09
C CYS A 236 16.44 -35.81 7.55
N THR A 237 17.34 -36.43 8.31
CA THR A 237 17.76 -36.04 9.66
C THR A 237 19.05 -35.22 9.60
N SER A 238 19.04 -34.09 8.89
CA SER A 238 20.18 -33.17 8.91
C SER A 238 19.70 -31.76 9.27
N ALA A 239 20.15 -31.30 10.43
CA ALA A 239 19.90 -30.00 11.04
C ALA A 239 20.46 -28.78 10.25
N CYS A 240 20.78 -28.95 8.95
CA CYS A 240 21.39 -27.93 8.10
C CYS A 240 20.44 -27.32 7.05
N CYS A 241 19.15 -27.67 7.04
CA CYS A 241 18.15 -27.04 6.15
C CYS A 241 17.36 -25.90 6.83
N SER A 242 17.91 -25.29 7.88
CA SER A 242 17.26 -24.30 8.74
C SER A 242 17.35 -22.88 8.16
N ARG A 243 16.74 -22.64 7.00
CA ARG A 243 16.29 -21.29 6.64
C ARG A 243 14.78 -21.25 6.84
N ASP A 244 14.37 -21.29 8.10
CA ASP A 244 12.96 -21.22 8.46
C ASP A 244 12.45 -19.81 8.20
N THR A 245 11.43 -19.70 7.34
CA THR A 245 10.66 -18.46 7.19
C THR A 245 9.90 -18.15 8.46
N ILE A 246 9.46 -16.90 8.61
CA ILE A 246 8.78 -16.42 9.83
C ILE A 246 7.58 -17.32 10.18
N MET A 247 6.72 -17.61 9.20
CA MET A 247 5.59 -18.54 9.43
C MET A 247 6.05 -19.97 9.77
N SER A 248 7.15 -20.46 9.18
CA SER A 248 7.68 -21.81 9.47
C SER A 248 8.17 -21.91 10.91
N SER A 249 8.89 -20.89 11.40
CA SER A 249 9.35 -20.82 12.79
C SER A 249 8.18 -20.82 13.77
N ILE A 250 7.09 -20.10 13.46
CA ILE A 250 5.90 -20.04 14.32
C ILE A 250 5.15 -21.38 14.32
N VAL A 251 5.00 -22.05 13.17
CA VAL A 251 4.18 -23.26 13.05
C VAL A 251 4.92 -24.52 13.53
N PHE A 252 6.22 -24.63 13.30
CA PHE A 252 6.97 -25.86 13.56
C PHE A 252 7.94 -25.74 14.74
N VAL A 253 8.67 -24.62 14.86
CA VAL A 253 9.69 -24.46 15.91
C VAL A 253 9.03 -24.05 17.23
N ALA A 254 8.02 -23.19 17.21
CA ALA A 254 7.38 -22.74 18.43
C ALA A 254 6.72 -23.90 19.22
N PRO A 255 5.89 -24.79 18.63
CA PRO A 255 5.28 -25.87 19.41
C PRO A 255 6.31 -26.84 20.00
N GLU A 256 7.46 -27.01 19.35
CA GLU A 256 8.56 -27.84 19.84
C GLU A 256 9.29 -27.19 21.03
N GLN A 257 9.49 -25.88 21.01
CA GLN A 257 10.25 -25.16 22.05
C GLN A 257 9.41 -24.71 23.25
N ILE A 258 8.16 -24.27 23.03
CA ILE A 258 7.30 -23.66 24.06
C ILE A 258 6.04 -24.50 24.38
N GLY A 259 5.81 -25.59 23.65
CA GLY A 259 4.60 -26.41 23.78
C GLY A 259 3.36 -25.74 23.17
N TYR A 260 2.19 -26.35 23.39
CA TYR A 260 0.93 -25.81 22.87
C TYR A 260 0.47 -24.60 23.69
N TYR A 261 0.48 -23.42 23.07
CA TYR A 261 0.04 -22.18 23.70
C TYR A 261 -1.07 -21.50 22.87
N PRO A 262 -2.29 -21.32 23.41
CA PRO A 262 -3.43 -20.79 22.64
C PRO A 262 -3.18 -19.40 22.01
N ALA A 263 -2.38 -18.55 22.64
CA ALA A 263 -2.07 -17.23 22.11
C ALA A 263 -1.27 -17.30 20.79
N LEU A 264 -0.44 -18.34 20.61
CA LEU A 264 0.30 -18.58 19.37
C LEU A 264 -0.65 -18.82 18.19
N ASN A 265 -1.75 -19.57 18.42
CA ASN A 265 -2.77 -19.82 17.40
C ASN A 265 -3.50 -18.52 17.02
N GLY A 266 -3.83 -17.69 18.01
CA GLY A 266 -4.39 -16.36 17.77
C GLY A 266 -3.47 -15.51 16.90
N PHE A 267 -2.19 -15.40 17.28
CA PHE A 267 -1.18 -14.67 16.52
C PHE A 267 -1.06 -15.18 15.08
N LEU A 268 -1.04 -16.51 14.88
CA LEU A 268 -0.98 -17.13 13.55
C LEU A 268 -2.20 -16.79 12.68
N ILE A 269 -3.41 -16.76 13.24
CA ILE A 269 -4.63 -16.40 12.50
C ILE A 269 -4.51 -14.98 11.94
N PHE A 270 -4.08 -14.02 12.75
CA PHE A 270 -3.89 -12.64 12.30
C PHE A 270 -2.79 -12.54 11.22
N LEU A 271 -1.71 -13.30 11.35
CA LEU A 271 -0.64 -13.36 10.34
C LEU A 271 -1.10 -13.97 9.02
N CYS A 272 -1.91 -15.03 9.05
CA CYS A 272 -2.54 -15.60 7.86
C CYS A 272 -3.50 -14.59 7.20
N GLY A 273 -4.27 -13.85 8.00
CA GLY A 273 -5.09 -12.73 7.54
C GLY A 273 -4.28 -11.68 6.79
N LEU A 274 -3.18 -11.25 7.39
CA LEU A 274 -2.24 -10.30 6.77
C LEU A 274 -1.64 -10.87 5.47
N GLN A 275 -1.33 -12.16 5.43
CA GLN A 275 -0.82 -12.81 4.22
C GLN A 275 -1.82 -12.85 3.07
N MET A 276 -3.11 -13.05 3.35
CA MET A 276 -4.14 -12.99 2.32
C MET A 276 -4.22 -11.59 1.69
N LEU A 277 -4.07 -10.54 2.51
CA LEU A 277 -4.00 -9.16 2.02
C LEU A 277 -2.77 -8.93 1.12
N HIS A 278 -1.61 -9.48 1.47
CA HIS A 278 -0.42 -9.41 0.59
C HIS A 278 -0.62 -10.09 -0.76
N ILE A 279 -1.29 -11.23 -0.79
CA ILE A 279 -1.62 -11.91 -2.06
C ILE A 279 -2.57 -11.02 -2.87
N PHE A 280 -3.60 -10.46 -2.24
CA PHE A 280 -4.51 -9.51 -2.89
C PHE A 280 -3.78 -8.32 -3.52
N TRP A 281 -2.90 -7.65 -2.77
CA TRP A 281 -2.15 -6.51 -3.31
C TRP A 281 -1.10 -6.91 -4.34
N THR A 282 -0.45 -8.06 -4.19
CA THR A 282 0.47 -8.61 -5.21
C THR A 282 -0.23 -8.71 -6.56
N ILE A 283 -1.47 -9.22 -6.58
CA ILE A 283 -2.27 -9.31 -7.80
C ILE A 283 -2.50 -7.90 -8.39
N GLN A 284 -2.82 -6.90 -7.56
CA GLN A 284 -3.02 -5.52 -8.02
C GLN A 284 -1.73 -4.88 -8.56
N ILE A 285 -0.61 -5.10 -7.88
CA ILE A 285 0.71 -4.58 -8.26
C ILE A 285 1.12 -5.14 -9.63
N ILE A 286 0.98 -6.45 -9.83
CA ILE A 286 1.29 -7.11 -11.11
C ILE A 286 0.37 -6.58 -12.21
N ARG A 287 -0.93 -6.41 -11.94
CA ARG A 287 -1.87 -5.79 -12.90
C ARG A 287 -1.42 -4.39 -13.29
N THR A 288 -1.04 -3.53 -12.34
CA THR A 288 -0.51 -2.19 -12.64
C THR A 288 0.78 -2.24 -13.45
N ALA A 289 1.68 -3.18 -13.15
CA ALA A 289 2.95 -3.31 -13.84
C ALA A 289 2.80 -3.80 -15.30
N MET A 290 1.76 -4.58 -15.61
CA MET A 290 1.51 -5.10 -16.96
C MET A 290 0.75 -4.13 -17.88
N LYS A 291 -0.05 -3.20 -17.33
CA LYS A 291 -0.82 -2.20 -18.10
C LYS A 291 -0.02 -1.43 -19.17
N PRO A 292 1.24 -1.01 -18.93
CA PRO A 292 2.00 -0.28 -19.93
C PRO A 292 2.28 -1.12 -21.18
N PHE A 293 2.44 -2.44 -21.02
CA PHE A 293 2.74 -3.37 -22.10
C PHE A 293 1.49 -3.78 -22.90
N THR A 294 0.30 -3.73 -22.28
CA THR A 294 -0.96 -4.09 -22.94
C THR A 294 -1.64 -2.91 -23.64
N THR A 295 -1.47 -1.69 -23.12
CA THR A 295 -2.29 -0.53 -23.52
C THR A 295 -1.47 0.63 -24.08
N GLY A 296 -0.13 0.55 -24.09
CA GLY A 296 0.74 1.58 -24.66
C GLY A 296 0.72 2.93 -23.93
N GLN A 297 -0.03 3.05 -22.83
CA GLN A 297 -0.10 4.24 -21.98
C GLN A 297 0.23 3.87 -20.54
N LEU A 298 1.07 4.69 -19.92
CA LEU A 298 1.37 4.65 -18.48
C LEU A 298 0.24 5.36 -17.71
N SER A 299 -1.01 4.89 -17.87
CA SER A 299 -2.18 5.43 -17.17
C SER A 299 -2.32 4.85 -15.75
N SER A 300 -3.27 5.38 -15.00
CA SER A 300 -3.11 5.78 -13.61
C SER A 300 -3.01 4.64 -12.58
N ASP A 301 -2.62 5.03 -11.36
CA ASP A 301 -2.65 4.19 -10.16
C ASP A 301 -3.86 3.22 -10.19
N ALA A 302 -3.65 1.91 -10.04
CA ALA A 302 -4.75 0.93 -10.14
C ALA A 302 -5.87 1.18 -9.12
N ARG A 303 -5.55 1.92 -8.06
CA ARG A 303 -6.48 2.39 -7.04
C ARG A 303 -7.41 3.51 -7.54
N SER A 304 -7.00 4.30 -8.54
CA SER A 304 -7.81 5.35 -9.20
C SER A 304 -8.40 4.96 -10.57
N ASP A 305 -7.89 3.89 -11.20
CA ASP A 305 -8.22 3.55 -12.59
C ASP A 305 -9.66 3.08 -12.82
N SER A 306 -10.38 2.61 -11.81
CA SER A 306 -11.80 2.25 -11.96
C SER A 306 -12.72 3.46 -12.17
N GLU A 307 -12.20 4.69 -12.12
CA GLU A 307 -12.92 5.89 -12.55
C GLU A 307 -12.52 6.38 -13.95
N MET A 308 -11.41 5.87 -14.50
CA MET A 308 -10.85 6.29 -15.80
C MET A 308 -11.26 5.32 -16.90
N SER A 309 -11.24 4.00 -16.63
CA SER A 309 -11.56 2.96 -17.62
C SER A 309 -13.03 2.97 -18.05
N GLU A 310 -13.94 3.46 -17.22
CA GLU A 310 -15.37 3.64 -17.55
C GLU A 310 -15.63 4.89 -18.43
N LEU A 311 -14.64 5.77 -18.60
CA LEU A 311 -14.75 7.00 -19.40
C LEU A 311 -14.12 6.86 -20.79
N GLU A 312 -13.23 5.90 -21.00
CA GLU A 312 -12.66 5.61 -22.33
C GLU A 312 -13.58 4.76 -23.21
N SER A 313 -14.53 4.02 -22.63
CA SER A 313 -15.47 3.17 -23.39
C SER A 313 -16.63 3.92 -24.06
N GLU A 314 -16.73 5.25 -23.93
CA GLU A 314 -17.81 6.06 -24.52
C GLU A 314 -17.35 7.03 -25.65
N HIS A 315 -16.11 6.93 -26.13
CA HIS A 315 -15.65 7.73 -27.28
C HIS A 315 -15.61 6.90 -28.58
N PRO A 316 -16.55 7.10 -29.54
CA PRO A 316 -16.28 6.72 -30.91
C PRO A 316 -15.34 7.77 -31.53
N ASN A 317 -14.40 7.27 -32.33
CA ASN A 317 -13.44 7.96 -33.20
C ASN A 317 -12.10 8.38 -32.59
N GLY A 318 -11.08 7.65 -33.03
CA GLY A 318 -9.67 7.92 -32.77
C GLY A 318 -9.18 9.18 -33.45
N VAL A 319 -8.23 9.84 -32.79
CA VAL A 319 -7.38 10.85 -33.40
C VAL A 319 -6.04 10.18 -33.69
N HIS A 320 -5.81 9.88 -34.97
CA HIS A 320 -4.48 9.55 -35.49
C HIS A 320 -3.53 10.72 -35.19
N MET A 321 -2.56 10.53 -34.29
CA MET A 321 -1.43 11.43 -34.16
C MET A 321 -0.43 11.09 -35.27
N ASN A 322 -0.41 11.92 -36.30
CA ASN A 322 0.56 11.84 -37.40
C ASN A 322 1.94 12.21 -36.84
N GLY A 323 2.83 11.23 -36.72
CA GLY A 323 4.20 11.42 -36.26
C GLY A 323 5.01 12.13 -37.32
N ASN A 324 5.46 13.35 -37.03
CA ASN A 324 6.55 13.95 -37.78
C ASN A 324 7.77 14.05 -36.86
N ALA A 325 8.59 13.00 -36.89
CA ALA A 325 9.91 13.00 -36.31
C ALA A 325 10.79 14.00 -37.06
N LYS A 326 11.28 15.04 -36.37
CA LYS A 326 12.48 15.74 -36.82
C LYS A 326 13.59 15.48 -35.81
N LYS A 327 14.60 14.75 -36.31
CA LYS A 327 15.97 14.66 -35.79
C LYS A 327 16.47 16.06 -35.44
N PHE A 328 17.00 16.26 -34.24
CA PHE A 328 18.44 16.35 -33.96
C PHE A 328 18.67 16.28 -32.45
#